data_AF-A0A538JEW6-F1
#
_entry.id   AF-A0A538JEW6-F1
#
_cell.length_a   1.000
_cell.length_b   1.000
_cell.length_c   1.000
_cell.angle_alpha   90.00
_cell.angle_beta   90.00
_cell.angle_gamma   90.00
#
_symmetry.space_group_name_H-M   'P 1'
#
loop_
_entity.id
_entity.type
_entity.pdbx_description
1 polymer ?
#
loop_
_entity_poly.entity_id
_entity_poly.type
_entity_poly.pdbx_seq_one_letter_code
_entity_poly.pdbx_strand_id
1 'polypeptide(L)'
;MTTRADEIVERGADRLQELSDRAAAGDGLKAKLADELAEDAAFLRKLKPSLMKARAKGEAPTNEKPGEVPAAPGGPQLGKRPKPKANGGPNPFVVAAAALAVGIVLAKWIDWRGHAHPKR
;
A
#
# COMPACT_ATOMS: atom_id res chain seq x y z
N MET A 1 4.75 -3.58 21.32
CA MET A 1 6.04 -3.01 20.91
C MET A 1 5.95 -2.65 19.44
N THR A 2 5.98 -1.36 19.12
CA THR A 2 6.03 -0.88 17.73
C THR A 2 7.38 -1.26 17.14
N THR A 3 7.36 -1.89 15.96
CA THR A 3 8.59 -2.25 15.25
C THR A 3 9.02 -1.10 14.34
N ARG A 4 10.31 -1.00 14.00
CA ARG A 4 10.81 0.01 13.03
C ARG A 4 10.07 -0.07 11.68
N ALA A 5 9.61 -1.26 11.31
CA ALA A 5 8.80 -1.47 10.12
C ALA A 5 7.39 -0.89 10.28
N ASP A 6 6.78 -0.99 11.47
CA ASP A 6 5.49 -0.33 11.75
C ASP A 6 5.61 1.20 11.70
N GLU A 7 6.73 1.77 12.16
CA GLU A 7 6.97 3.22 12.09
C GLU A 7 7.10 3.73 10.67
N ILE A 8 7.70 2.93 9.77
CA ILE A 8 7.78 3.27 8.34
C ILE A 8 6.38 3.29 7.73
N VAL A 9 5.54 2.31 8.08
CA VAL A 9 4.14 2.25 7.63
C VAL A 9 3.33 3.42 8.19
N GLU A 10 3.50 3.76 9.47
CA GLU A 10 2.83 4.92 10.08
C GLU A 10 3.24 6.22 9.39
N ARG A 11 4.54 6.42 9.17
CA ARG A 11 5.06 7.61 8.47
C ARG A 11 4.52 7.71 7.04
N GLY A 12 4.35 6.58 6.35
CA GLY A 12 3.73 6.53 5.03
C GLY A 12 2.26 6.92 5.07
N ALA A 13 1.51 6.39 6.04
CA ALA A 13 0.11 6.73 6.24
C ALA A 13 -0.10 8.20 6.60
N ASP A 14 0.76 8.77 7.44
CA ASP A 14 0.71 10.19 7.80
C ASP A 14 0.95 11.10 6.59
N ARG A 15 1.86 10.71 5.69
CA ARG A 15 2.08 11.44 4.43
C ARG A 15 0.89 11.39 3.49
N LEU A 16 0.23 10.24 3.37
CA LEU A 16 -1.00 10.12 2.57
C LEU A 16 -2.14 10.94 3.17
N GLN A 17 -2.27 10.96 4.48
CA GLN A 17 -3.24 11.79 5.18
C GLN A 17 -2.95 13.29 4.95
N GLU A 18 -1.69 13.72 5.07
CA GLU A 18 -1.30 15.11 4.79
C GLU A 18 -1.61 15.53 3.34
N LEU A 19 -1.42 14.61 2.39
CA LEU A 19 -1.76 14.84 0.98
C LEU A 19 -3.27 14.87 0.75
N SER A 20 -4.03 14.02 1.45
CA SER A 20 -5.49 14.04 1.44
C SER A 20 -6.03 15.36 1.95
N ASP A 21 -5.56 15.83 3.12
CA ASP A 21 -5.99 17.11 3.70
C ASP A 21 -5.68 18.29 2.77
N ARG A 22 -4.51 18.25 2.12
CA ARG A 22 -4.11 19.26 1.12
C ARG A 22 -4.94 19.17 -0.16
N ALA A 23 -5.32 17.96 -0.57
CA ALA A 23 -6.16 17.71 -1.73
C ALA A 23 -7.60 18.18 -1.49
N ALA A 24 -8.12 17.97 -0.28
CA ALA A 24 -9.43 18.44 0.18
C ALA A 24 -9.53 19.97 0.25
N ALA A 25 -8.43 20.64 0.57
CA ALA A 25 -8.33 22.10 0.55
C ALA A 25 -8.23 22.71 -0.86
N GLY A 26 -7.99 21.89 -1.88
CA GLY A 26 -7.95 22.30 -3.28
C GLY A 26 -9.29 22.10 -3.98
N ASP A 27 -9.46 22.74 -5.14
CA ASP A 27 -10.69 22.64 -5.92
C ASP A 27 -10.55 21.68 -7.13
N GLY A 28 -11.68 21.19 -7.64
CA GLY A 28 -11.73 20.35 -8.85
C GLY A 28 -11.21 18.91 -8.67
N LEU A 29 -10.38 18.42 -9.59
CA LEU A 29 -9.96 17.00 -9.64
C LEU A 29 -9.16 16.56 -8.40
N LYS A 30 -8.44 17.49 -7.75
CA LYS A 30 -7.67 17.18 -6.54
C LYS A 30 -8.56 16.87 -5.35
N ALA A 31 -9.68 17.59 -5.17
CA ALA A 31 -10.64 17.31 -4.12
C ALA A 31 -11.20 15.87 -4.20
N LYS A 32 -11.39 15.35 -5.42
CA LYS A 32 -11.86 13.97 -5.64
C LYS A 32 -10.86 12.90 -5.20
N LEU A 33 -9.58 13.24 -5.11
CA LEU A 33 -8.53 12.32 -4.68
C LEU A 33 -8.36 12.33 -3.15
N ALA A 34 -8.93 13.32 -2.45
CA ALA A 34 -8.77 13.42 -1.01
C ALA A 34 -9.30 12.19 -0.28
N ASP A 35 -10.51 11.74 -0.63
CA ASP A 35 -11.12 10.57 -0.01
C ASP A 35 -10.31 9.28 -0.29
N GLU A 36 -9.87 9.08 -1.54
CA GLU A 36 -9.04 7.92 -1.92
C GLU A 36 -7.70 7.90 -1.14
N LEU A 37 -7.04 9.06 -1.00
CA LEU A 37 -5.79 9.15 -0.27
C LEU A 37 -5.98 8.96 1.25
N ALA A 38 -7.11 9.40 1.81
CA ALA A 38 -7.45 9.14 3.19
C ALA A 38 -7.72 7.64 3.42
N GLU A 39 -8.41 6.98 2.50
CA GLU A 39 -8.61 5.53 2.53
C GLU A 39 -7.30 4.77 2.40
N ASP A 40 -6.40 5.18 1.50
CA ASP A 40 -5.08 4.57 1.36
C ASP A 40 -4.24 4.74 2.64
N ALA A 41 -4.33 5.90 3.31
CA ALA A 41 -3.69 6.11 4.61
C ALA A 41 -4.24 5.14 5.68
N ALA A 42 -5.57 4.99 5.75
CA ALA A 42 -6.20 4.04 6.66
C ALA A 42 -5.85 2.58 6.31
N PHE A 43 -5.74 2.25 5.03
CA PHE A 43 -5.33 0.95 4.54
C PHE A 43 -3.89 0.62 4.93
N LEU A 44 -2.94 1.55 4.72
CA LEU A 44 -1.55 1.36 5.13
C LEU A 44 -1.45 1.06 6.62
N ARG A 45 -2.21 1.75 7.47
CA ARG A 45 -2.24 1.46 8.91
C ARG A 45 -2.72 0.03 9.20
N LYS A 46 -3.65 -0.53 8.42
CA LYS A 46 -4.08 -1.95 8.56
C LYS A 46 -2.97 -2.95 8.19
N LEU A 47 -1.98 -2.52 7.40
CA LEU A 47 -0.84 -3.32 6.94
C LEU A 47 0.38 -3.30 7.88
N LYS A 48 0.31 -2.68 9.07
CA LYS A 48 1.42 -2.73 10.04
C LYS A 48 1.92 -4.18 10.22
N PRO A 49 3.22 -4.44 9.99
CA PRO A 49 3.79 -5.78 10.13
C PRO A 49 3.50 -6.47 11.46
N SER A 50 3.44 -5.72 12.57
CA SER A 50 3.05 -6.29 13.87
C SER A 50 1.60 -6.80 13.90
N LEU A 51 0.66 -6.08 13.28
CA LEU A 51 -0.73 -6.50 13.15
C LEU A 51 -0.87 -7.72 12.25
N MET A 52 -0.12 -7.77 11.15
CA MET A 52 -0.10 -8.95 10.28
C MET A 52 0.48 -10.17 10.99
N LYS A 53 1.55 -9.98 11.77
CA LYS A 53 2.13 -11.04 12.60
C LYS A 53 1.15 -11.56 13.65
N ALA A 54 0.38 -10.67 14.27
CA ALA A 54 -0.65 -11.06 15.24
C ALA A 54 -1.82 -11.80 14.57
N ARG A 55 -2.28 -11.37 13.38
CA ARG A 55 -3.26 -12.12 12.57
C ARG A 55 -2.76 -13.51 12.19
N ALA A 56 -1.48 -13.64 11.84
CA ALA A 56 -0.87 -14.93 11.57
C ALA A 56 -0.84 -15.84 12.81
N LYS A 57 -0.86 -15.27 14.02
CA LYS A 57 -0.99 -15.99 15.29
C LYS A 57 -2.44 -16.28 15.70
N GLY A 58 -3.43 -15.84 14.92
CA GLY A 58 -4.84 -15.99 15.23
C GLY A 58 -5.42 -14.89 16.14
N GLU A 59 -4.64 -13.85 16.46
CA GLU A 59 -5.12 -12.67 17.16
C GLU A 59 -5.78 -11.71 16.16
N ALA A 60 -6.83 -10.99 16.55
CA ALA A 60 -7.48 -9.99 15.71
C ALA A 60 -7.25 -8.55 16.21
N PRO A 61 -6.00 -8.05 16.22
CA PRO A 61 -5.77 -6.67 16.61
C PRO A 61 -6.24 -5.74 15.48
N THR A 62 -7.23 -4.91 15.80
CA THR A 62 -7.60 -3.75 14.99
C THR A 62 -6.64 -2.61 15.35
N ASN A 63 -6.32 -1.76 14.38
CA ASN A 63 -5.50 -0.57 14.61
C ASN A 63 -6.38 0.63 15.01
N GLU A 64 -7.53 0.34 15.62
CA GLU A 64 -8.56 1.31 15.96
C GLU A 64 -8.19 2.03 17.26
N LYS A 65 -8.68 3.25 17.43
CA LYS A 65 -8.52 3.97 18.69
C LYS A 65 -9.28 3.22 19.80
N PRO A 66 -8.68 3.04 20.99
CA PRO A 66 -9.37 2.44 22.12
C PRO A 66 -10.66 3.22 22.44
N GLY A 67 -11.83 2.58 22.31
CA GLY A 67 -13.13 3.17 22.68
C GLY A 67 -14.14 3.34 21.53
N GLU A 68 -13.72 3.17 20.27
CA GLU A 68 -14.67 3.09 19.15
C GLU A 68 -15.31 1.69 19.17
N VAL A 69 -16.60 1.59 19.47
CA VAL A 69 -17.30 0.29 19.47
C VAL A 69 -17.59 -0.05 18.00
N PRO A 70 -16.95 -1.07 17.40
CA PRO A 70 -17.23 -1.43 16.02
C PRO A 70 -18.67 -1.95 15.98
N ALA A 71 -19.51 -1.35 15.12
CA ALA A 71 -20.87 -1.83 14.94
C ALA A 71 -20.83 -3.30 14.52
N ALA A 72 -21.38 -4.18 15.35
CA ALA A 72 -21.42 -5.60 15.05
C ALA A 72 -22.28 -5.81 13.79
N PRO A 73 -21.73 -6.43 12.73
CA PRO A 73 -22.48 -6.69 11.53
C PRO A 73 -23.64 -7.66 11.82
N GLY A 74 -24.87 -7.26 11.46
CA GLY A 74 -26.11 -7.96 11.81
C GLY A 74 -26.37 -9.26 11.04
N GLY A 75 -25.34 -9.94 10.53
CA GLY A 75 -25.52 -11.16 9.75
C GLY A 75 -24.22 -11.90 9.41
N PRO A 76 -24.32 -13.06 8.73
CA PRO A 76 -23.17 -13.86 8.32
C PRO A 76 -22.20 -13.04 7.45
N GLN A 77 -21.02 -12.74 7.99
CA GLN A 77 -20.01 -11.93 7.29
C GLN A 77 -19.31 -12.68 6.15
N LEU A 78 -19.33 -14.01 6.20
CA LEU A 78 -18.66 -14.86 5.25
C LEU A 78 -19.72 -15.61 4.47
N GLY A 79 -19.87 -15.24 3.19
CA GLY A 79 -20.64 -16.01 2.23
C GLY A 79 -20.04 -17.40 2.01
N LYS A 80 -20.67 -18.22 1.14
CA LYS A 80 -20.16 -19.55 0.80
C LYS A 80 -18.70 -19.46 0.34
N ARG A 81 -17.81 -20.21 1.00
CA ARG A 81 -16.38 -20.29 0.68
C ARG A 81 -16.20 -20.53 -0.83
N PRO A 82 -15.61 -19.58 -1.59
CA PRO A 82 -15.33 -19.81 -3.00
C PRO A 82 -14.36 -20.98 -3.13
N LYS A 83 -14.64 -21.87 -4.09
CA LYS A 83 -13.70 -22.96 -4.43
C LYS A 83 -12.38 -22.31 -4.87
N PRO A 84 -11.22 -22.84 -4.45
CA PRO A 84 -9.94 -22.29 -4.88
C PRO A 84 -9.89 -22.31 -6.40
N LYS A 85 -9.81 -21.12 -7.01
CA LYS A 85 -9.50 -21.01 -8.43
C LYS A 85 -8.09 -21.58 -8.58
N ALA A 86 -7.90 -22.51 -9.52
CA ALA A 86 -6.58 -23.00 -9.87
C ALA A 86 -5.77 -21.84 -10.46
N ASN A 87 -5.10 -21.08 -9.59
CA ASN A 87 -4.26 -19.96 -9.99
C ASN A 87 -2.82 -20.45 -10.12
N GLY A 88 -2.48 -20.92 -11.32
CA GLY A 88 -1.10 -20.91 -11.77
C GLY A 88 -0.75 -19.49 -12.19
N GLY A 89 -0.26 -18.67 -11.25
CA GLY A 89 0.35 -17.39 -11.58
C GLY A 89 1.63 -17.58 -12.39
N PRO A 90 2.07 -16.57 -13.16
CA PRO A 90 3.34 -16.65 -13.86
C PRO A 90 4.48 -16.93 -12.88
N ASN A 91 5.43 -17.77 -13.30
CA ASN A 91 6.54 -18.22 -12.46
C ASN A 91 7.27 -17.00 -11.84
N PRO A 92 7.41 -16.92 -10.50
CA PRO A 92 7.96 -15.75 -9.83
C PRO A 92 9.38 -15.41 -10.29
N PHE A 93 10.17 -16.40 -10.70
CA PHE A 93 11.51 -16.16 -11.26
C PHE A 93 11.46 -15.48 -12.62
N VAL A 94 10.45 -15.78 -13.44
CA VAL A 94 10.24 -15.12 -14.74
C VAL A 94 9.83 -13.67 -14.53
N VAL A 95 8.95 -13.40 -13.58
CA VAL A 95 8.55 -12.03 -13.22
C VAL A 95 9.75 -11.23 -12.73
N ALA A 96 10.58 -11.82 -11.85
CA ALA A 96 11.79 -11.19 -11.34
C ALA A 96 12.81 -10.90 -12.46
N ALA A 97 13.05 -11.87 -13.36
CA ALA A 97 13.94 -11.70 -14.49
C ALA A 97 13.47 -10.60 -15.46
N ALA A 98 12.16 -10.54 -15.73
CA ALA A 98 11.57 -9.50 -16.56
C ALA A 98 11.73 -8.11 -15.93
N ALA A 99 11.45 -7.97 -14.63
CA ALA A 99 11.63 -6.72 -13.91
C ALA A 99 13.09 -6.24 -13.93
N LEU A 100 14.05 -7.15 -13.75
CA LEU A 100 15.48 -6.83 -13.84
C LEU A 100 15.88 -6.34 -15.23
N ALA A 101 15.43 -7.04 -16.28
CA ALA A 101 15.72 -6.66 -17.67
C ALA A 101 15.17 -5.26 -18.00
N VAL A 102 13.93 -4.97 -17.58
CA VAL A 102 13.33 -3.63 -17.75
C VAL A 102 14.15 -2.57 -17.01
N GLY A 103 14.59 -2.84 -15.78
CA GLY A 103 15.43 -1.92 -15.00
C GLY A 103 16.75 -1.59 -15.71
N ILE A 104 17.43 -2.59 -16.29
CA ILE A 104 18.68 -2.41 -17.04
C ILE A 104 18.45 -1.54 -18.28
N VAL A 105 17.40 -1.81 -19.05
CA VAL A 105 17.06 -1.02 -20.24
C VAL A 105 16.76 0.44 -19.86
N LEU A 106 15.98 0.66 -18.80
CA LEU A 106 15.65 1.99 -18.33
C LEU A 106 16.90 2.74 -17.84
N ALA A 107 17.77 2.08 -17.08
CA ALA A 107 19.04 2.65 -16.65
C ALA A 107 19.92 3.05 -17.84
N LYS A 108 20.03 2.17 -18.84
CA LYS A 108 20.82 2.45 -20.06
C LYS A 108 20.22 3.59 -20.89
N TRP A 109 18.90 3.72 -20.93
CA TRP A 109 18.23 4.81 -21.62
C TRP A 109 18.46 6.17 -20.93
N ILE A 110 18.44 6.20 -19.59
CA ILE A 110 18.78 7.40 -18.81
C ILE A 110 20.24 7.78 -18.98
N ASP A 111 21.15 6.81 -18.87
CA ASP A 111 22.59 7.01 -19.08
C ASP A 111 22.90 7.56 -20.48
N TRP A 112 22.21 7.05 -21.52
CA TRP A 112 22.34 7.56 -22.88
C TRP A 112 21.79 8.99 -23.05
N ARG A 113 20.69 9.35 -22.36
CA ARG A 113 20.18 10.73 -22.34
C ARG A 113 21.05 11.70 -21.53
N GLY A 114 21.80 11.21 -20.55
CA GLY A 114 22.77 12.00 -19.79
C GLY A 114 24.02 12.39 -20.60
N HIS A 115 24.29 11.72 -21.73
CA HIS A 115 25.51 11.91 -22.52
C HIS A 115 25.45 13.05 -23.55
N ALA A 116 24.39 13.86 -23.55
CA ALA A 116 24.26 15.04 -24.41
C ALA A 116 24.67 16.33 -23.66
N HIS A 117 25.94 16.40 -23.23
CA HIS A 117 26.59 17.68 -22.95
C HIS A 117 28.02 17.64 -23.48
N PRO A 118 28.28 18.09 -24.73
CA PRO A 118 29.62 18.54 -25.05
C PRO A 118 29.92 19.74 -24.16
N LYS A 119 30.83 19.58 -23.19
CA LYS A 119 31.46 20.73 -22.54
C LYS A 119 32.40 21.37 -23.54
N ARG A 120 31.89 22.32 -24.33
CA ARG A 120 32.63 23.48 -24.86
C ARG A 120 31.65 24.63 -25.03
#